data_AF-A0A381FBB9-F1
#
_entry.id   AF-A0A381FBB9-F1
#
_cell.length_a   1.000
_cell.length_b   1.000
_cell.length_c   1.000
_cell.angle_alpha   90.00
_cell.angle_beta   90.00
_cell.angle_gamma   90.00
#
_symmetry.space_group_name_H-M   'P 1'
#
loop_
_entity.id
_entity.type
_entity.pdbx_description
1 polymer ?
#
loop_
_entity_poly.entity_id
_entity_poly.type
_entity_poly.pdbx_seq_one_letter_code
_entity_poly.pdbx_strand_id
1 'polypeptide(L)'
;MDITDQYLASAKIKRAEEHLRMAVDAAGLGTFQITADDRTFSASPKLEEFFGFYPDEPMPYQSAINQIHPDFRQFVVNQVKRAFCEGTRFDMEHQIIEYHDWKIKWVRAIGEVHQRDGKNYFTGVFHEITEKKPDEMRKNDFISMVSHELKTPLTSIKAYIQLMHRKFEKTNEDVVSNMLDKTDQQITKMTAMINGFLYISRL
;
A
#
# COMPACT_ATOMS: atom_id res chain seq x y z
N MET A 1 -8.00 51.25 4.03
CA MET A 1 -7.62 49.96 3.44
C MET A 1 -8.39 49.86 2.14
N ASP A 2 -7.71 49.73 1.00
CA ASP A 2 -8.25 49.94 -0.35
C ASP A 2 -9.12 48.74 -0.79
N ILE A 3 -10.32 49.02 -1.31
CA ILE A 3 -11.32 48.00 -1.69
C ILE A 3 -10.79 47.14 -2.85
N THR A 4 -9.90 47.72 -3.68
CA THR A 4 -9.23 47.05 -4.80
C THR A 4 -8.30 45.94 -4.34
N ASP A 5 -7.53 46.18 -3.26
CA ASP A 5 -6.61 45.19 -2.71
C ASP A 5 -7.34 44.00 -2.09
N GLN A 6 -8.45 44.26 -1.40
CA GLN A 6 -9.30 43.21 -0.83
C GLN A 6 -9.95 42.34 -1.92
N TYR A 7 -10.41 42.96 -3.02
CA TYR A 7 -10.99 42.25 -4.14
C TYR A 7 -9.96 41.36 -4.86
N LEU A 8 -8.76 41.89 -5.12
CA LEU A 8 -7.67 41.14 -5.75
C LEU A 8 -7.20 39.98 -4.86
N ALA A 9 -7.10 40.18 -3.55
CA ALA A 9 -6.75 39.13 -2.60
C ALA A 9 -7.81 38.01 -2.58
N SER A 10 -9.10 38.37 -2.52
CA SER A 10 -10.21 37.41 -2.55
C SER A 10 -10.25 36.62 -3.87
N ALA A 11 -10.07 37.29 -5.02
CA ALA A 11 -10.03 36.64 -6.32
C ALA A 11 -8.86 35.65 -6.44
N LYS A 12 -7.69 35.99 -5.86
CA LYS A 12 -6.52 35.11 -5.84
C LYS A 12 -6.77 33.85 -5.02
N ILE A 13 -7.38 33.98 -3.84
CA ILE A 13 -7.75 32.85 -2.98
C ILE A 13 -8.73 31.93 -3.73
N LYS A 14 -9.79 32.49 -4.30
CA LYS A 14 -10.80 31.72 -5.03
C LYS A 14 -10.21 30.91 -6.19
N ARG A 15 -9.31 31.52 -6.99
CA ARG A 15 -8.62 30.81 -8.08
C ARG A 15 -7.72 29.68 -7.57
N ALA A 16 -7.03 29.90 -6.45
CA ALA A 16 -6.18 28.87 -5.85
C ALA A 16 -7.02 27.70 -5.33
N GLU A 17 -8.15 27.97 -4.67
CA GLU A 17 -9.10 26.94 -4.22
C GLU A 17 -9.70 26.15 -5.38
N GLU A 18 -10.09 26.83 -6.47
CA GLU A 18 -10.61 26.17 -7.68
C GLU A 18 -9.57 25.26 -8.33
N HIS A 19 -8.32 25.73 -8.47
CA HIS A 19 -7.23 24.91 -8.99
C HIS A 19 -6.93 23.70 -8.09
N LEU A 20 -6.91 23.89 -6.77
CA LEU A 20 -6.68 22.79 -5.83
C LEU A 20 -7.79 21.75 -5.92
N ARG A 21 -9.06 22.18 -5.96
CA ARG A 21 -10.21 21.29 -6.12
C ARG A 21 -10.10 20.49 -7.42
N MET A 22 -9.82 21.14 -8.55
CA MET A 22 -9.64 20.45 -9.83
C MET A 22 -8.49 19.43 -9.79
N ALA A 23 -7.38 19.74 -9.11
CA ALA A 23 -6.26 18.81 -8.98
C ALA A 23 -6.63 17.58 -8.13
N VAL A 24 -7.36 17.78 -7.03
CA VAL A 24 -7.87 16.70 -6.16
C VAL A 24 -8.85 15.80 -6.93
N ASP A 25 -9.80 16.41 -7.64
CA ASP A 25 -10.80 15.70 -8.44
C ASP A 25 -10.14 14.91 -9.58
N ALA A 26 -9.21 15.54 -10.33
CA ALA A 26 -8.49 14.89 -11.42
C ALA A 26 -7.59 13.74 -10.94
N ALA A 27 -7.05 13.83 -9.72
CA ALA A 27 -6.29 12.75 -9.09
C ALA A 27 -7.19 11.65 -8.50
N GLY A 28 -8.51 11.82 -8.53
CA GLY A 28 -9.47 10.88 -7.94
C GLY A 28 -9.30 10.74 -6.43
N LEU A 29 -9.03 11.84 -5.73
CA LEU A 29 -8.78 11.83 -4.29
C LEU A 29 -10.06 12.19 -3.51
N GLY A 30 -10.38 11.39 -2.50
CA GLY A 30 -11.33 11.76 -1.45
C GLY A 30 -10.61 12.62 -0.40
N THR A 31 -11.28 13.58 0.20
CA THR A 31 -10.72 14.36 1.31
C THR A 31 -11.53 14.15 2.57
N PHE A 32 -10.87 14.25 3.72
CA PHE A 32 -11.56 14.27 5.00
C PHE A 32 -10.96 15.32 5.92
N GLN A 33 -11.79 15.78 6.84
CA GLN A 33 -11.41 16.57 7.98
C GLN A 33 -12.09 16.03 9.23
N ILE A 34 -11.33 15.85 10.30
CA ILE A 34 -11.83 15.53 11.64
C ILE A 34 -11.37 16.63 12.58
N THR A 35 -12.31 17.20 13.31
CA THR A 35 -12.01 18.12 14.41
C THR A 35 -12.07 17.34 15.73
N ALA A 36 -11.00 17.39 16.52
CA ALA A 36 -10.86 16.53 17.71
C ALA A 36 -11.87 16.85 18.82
N ASP A 37 -12.30 18.11 18.94
CA ASP A 37 -13.13 18.58 20.05
C ASP A 37 -14.62 18.26 19.87
N ASP A 38 -15.13 18.39 18.64
CA ASP A 38 -16.56 18.20 18.32
C ASP A 38 -16.82 16.87 17.59
N ARG A 39 -15.76 16.12 17.26
CA ARG A 39 -15.80 14.89 16.44
C ARG A 39 -16.55 15.08 15.13
N THR A 40 -16.56 16.31 14.60
CA THR A 40 -17.13 16.59 13.30
C THR A 40 -16.24 15.94 12.25
N PHE A 41 -16.84 15.04 11.47
CA PHE A 41 -16.21 14.40 10.33
C PHE A 41 -16.85 14.98 9.08
N SER A 42 -16.03 15.67 8.29
CA SER A 42 -16.41 16.14 6.97
C SER A 42 -15.69 15.27 5.94
N ALA A 43 -16.44 14.61 5.08
CA ALA A 43 -15.95 13.87 3.94
C ALA A 43 -16.25 14.64 2.65
N SER A 44 -15.40 14.48 1.63
CA SER A 44 -15.81 14.87 0.28
C SER A 44 -16.77 13.83 -0.33
N PRO A 45 -17.58 14.21 -1.32
CA PRO A 45 -18.46 13.25 -2.01
C PRO A 45 -17.70 12.05 -2.58
N LYS A 46 -16.45 12.27 -3.02
CA LYS A 46 -15.59 11.20 -3.54
C LYS A 46 -15.17 10.21 -2.46
N LEU A 47 -14.97 10.69 -1.23
CA LEU A 47 -14.69 9.81 -0.09
C LEU A 47 -15.91 9.00 0.30
N GLU A 48 -17.09 9.61 0.32
CA GLU A 48 -18.36 8.92 0.59
C GLU A 48 -18.57 7.78 -0.43
N GLU A 49 -18.32 8.04 -1.71
CA GLU A 49 -18.35 7.04 -2.78
C GLU A 49 -17.38 5.86 -2.51
N PHE A 50 -16.16 6.12 -2.02
CA PHE A 50 -15.19 5.05 -1.71
C PHE A 50 -15.66 4.12 -0.60
N PHE A 51 -16.39 4.65 0.38
CA PHE A 51 -17.00 3.89 1.47
C PHE A 51 -18.39 3.34 1.07
N GLY A 52 -18.77 3.50 -0.20
CA GLY A 52 -20.02 2.98 -0.75
C GLY A 52 -21.26 3.69 -0.21
N PHE A 53 -21.17 4.95 0.23
CA PHE A 53 -22.33 5.76 0.58
C PHE A 53 -22.92 6.45 -0.65
N TYR A 54 -24.24 6.66 -0.64
CA TYR A 54 -24.91 7.47 -1.65
C TYR A 54 -24.77 8.96 -1.35
N PRO A 55 -24.83 9.87 -2.35
CA PRO A 55 -24.65 11.31 -2.15
C PRO A 55 -25.62 11.97 -1.15
N ASP A 56 -26.78 11.36 -0.91
CA ASP A 56 -27.80 11.86 0.01
C ASP A 56 -27.76 11.16 1.38
N GLU A 57 -26.79 10.26 1.60
CA GLU A 57 -26.63 9.51 2.84
C GLU A 57 -25.42 10.04 3.63
N PRO A 58 -25.61 10.54 4.86
CA PRO A 58 -24.50 11.02 5.65
C PRO A 58 -23.58 9.85 6.01
N MET A 59 -22.28 10.04 5.83
CA MET A 59 -21.25 9.12 6.32
C MET A 59 -20.76 9.59 7.69
N PRO A 60 -21.26 9.05 8.83
CA PRO A 60 -20.73 9.42 10.14
C PRO A 60 -19.35 8.78 10.34
N TYR A 61 -18.52 9.44 11.15
CA TYR A 61 -17.18 8.96 11.51
C TYR A 61 -17.17 7.48 11.95
N GLN A 62 -18.16 7.08 12.74
CA GLN A 62 -18.25 5.72 13.25
C GLN A 62 -18.43 4.69 12.13
N SER A 63 -19.18 5.03 11.08
CA SER A 63 -19.36 4.15 9.93
C SER A 63 -18.05 4.00 9.15
N ALA A 64 -17.27 5.07 9.00
CA ALA A 64 -15.95 5.02 8.38
C ALA A 64 -15.03 4.02 9.11
N ILE A 65 -15.00 4.06 10.45
CA ILE A 65 -14.20 3.14 11.26
C ILE A 65 -14.72 1.69 11.18
N ASN A 66 -16.04 1.51 11.14
CA ASN A 66 -16.67 0.19 11.07
C ASN A 66 -16.39 -0.51 9.73
N GLN A 67 -16.26 0.25 8.64
CA GLN A 67 -15.96 -0.27 7.32
C GLN A 67 -14.49 -0.67 7.14
N ILE A 68 -13.58 -0.27 8.02
CA ILE A 68 -12.22 -0.78 7.98
C ILE A 68 -12.26 -2.29 8.20
N HIS A 69 -11.61 -3.03 7.30
CA HIS A 69 -11.53 -4.48 7.38
C HIS A 69 -10.99 -4.91 8.76
N PRO A 70 -11.58 -5.94 9.42
CA PRO A 70 -11.22 -6.32 10.79
C PRO A 70 -9.72 -6.48 11.04
N ASP A 71 -9.00 -7.08 10.09
CA ASP A 71 -7.55 -7.31 10.15
C ASP A 71 -6.74 -6.01 10.24
N PHE A 72 -7.26 -4.90 9.70
CA PHE A 72 -6.58 -3.61 9.66
C PHE A 72 -7.07 -2.62 10.73
N ARG A 73 -8.21 -2.90 11.38
CA ARG A 73 -8.83 -1.95 12.32
C ARG A 73 -7.89 -1.54 13.46
N GLN A 74 -7.22 -2.50 14.09
CA GLN A 74 -6.28 -2.20 15.18
C GLN A 74 -5.06 -1.42 14.70
N PHE A 75 -4.54 -1.75 13.51
CA PHE A 75 -3.42 -1.05 12.89
C PHE A 75 -3.77 0.42 12.61
N VAL A 76 -4.92 0.67 11.97
CA VAL A 76 -5.39 2.04 11.66
C VAL A 76 -5.60 2.86 12.93
N VAL A 77 -6.27 2.29 13.94
CA VAL A 77 -6.50 2.98 15.23
C VAL A 77 -5.19 3.36 15.90
N ASN A 78 -4.18 2.49 15.86
CA ASN A 78 -2.87 2.78 16.44
C ASN A 78 -2.13 3.88 15.67
N GLN A 79 -2.16 3.86 14.33
CA GLN A 79 -1.54 4.88 13.50
C GLN A 79 -2.18 6.25 13.70
N VAL A 80 -3.52 6.32 13.76
CA VAL A 80 -4.24 7.56 14.03
C VAL A 80 -3.89 8.10 15.42
N LYS A 81 -3.88 7.25 16.46
CA LYS A 81 -3.46 7.66 17.81
C LYS A 81 -2.04 8.21 17.84
N ARG A 82 -1.11 7.56 17.15
CA ARG A 82 0.28 8.03 17.04
C ARG A 82 0.37 9.39 16.36
N ALA A 83 -0.34 9.58 15.25
CA ALA A 83 -0.39 10.87 14.57
C ALA A 83 -0.91 11.99 15.50
N PHE A 84 -1.95 11.71 16.30
CA PHE A 84 -2.46 12.66 17.29
C PHE A 84 -1.48 12.98 18.42
N CYS A 85 -0.75 11.99 18.93
CA CYS A 85 0.18 12.19 20.05
C CYS A 85 1.52 12.79 19.61
N GLU A 86 2.06 12.34 18.48
CA GLU A 86 3.38 12.71 17.98
C GLU A 86 3.34 13.92 17.03
N GLY A 87 2.15 14.34 16.59
CA GLY A 87 1.99 15.43 15.61
C GLY A 87 2.57 15.08 14.23
N THR A 88 2.65 13.79 13.91
CA THR A 88 3.30 13.29 12.71
C THR A 88 2.31 13.07 11.57
N ARG A 89 2.79 13.26 10.34
CA ARG A 89 2.08 12.84 9.14
C ARG A 89 1.95 11.31 9.14
N PHE A 90 0.76 10.81 8.84
CA PHE A 90 0.55 9.38 8.59
C PHE A 90 0.37 9.12 7.10
N ASP A 91 0.80 7.94 6.69
CA ASP A 91 0.67 7.40 5.34
C ASP A 91 0.46 5.90 5.50
N MET A 92 -0.72 5.41 5.15
CA MET A 92 -1.10 4.02 5.40
C MET A 92 -1.99 3.47 4.30
N GLU A 93 -1.75 2.21 3.95
CA GLU A 93 -2.59 1.43 3.04
C GLU A 93 -3.35 0.38 3.84
N HIS A 94 -4.65 0.28 3.62
CA HIS A 94 -5.50 -0.70 4.29
C HIS A 94 -6.72 -1.05 3.45
N GLN A 95 -7.39 -2.13 3.84
CA GLN A 95 -8.64 -2.56 3.22
C GLN A 95 -9.85 -1.96 3.93
N ILE A 96 -10.83 -1.56 3.13
CA ILE A 96 -12.17 -1.19 3.59
C ILE A 96 -13.20 -2.10 2.91
N ILE A 97 -14.35 -2.24 3.55
CA ILE A 97 -15.52 -2.97 3.07
C ILE A 97 -16.60 -1.92 2.82
N GLU A 98 -17.03 -1.78 1.57
CA GLU A 98 -18.11 -0.85 1.21
C GLU A 98 -19.40 -1.15 1.98
N TYR A 99 -20.14 -0.09 2.31
CA TYR A 99 -21.34 -0.19 3.14
C TYR A 99 -22.47 -1.02 2.52
N HIS A 100 -22.84 -0.72 1.27
CA HIS A 100 -23.99 -1.36 0.61
C HIS A 100 -23.62 -2.64 -0.13
N ASP A 101 -22.51 -2.64 -0.85
CA ASP A 101 -22.12 -3.72 -1.77
C ASP A 101 -21.18 -4.76 -1.15
N TRP A 102 -20.69 -4.51 0.07
CA TRP A 102 -19.75 -5.39 0.79
C TRP A 102 -18.47 -5.75 0.00
N LYS A 103 -18.12 -4.94 -1.01
CA LYS A 103 -16.91 -5.11 -1.79
C LYS A 103 -15.71 -4.67 -0.97
N ILE A 104 -14.64 -5.44 -1.06
CA ILE A 104 -13.36 -5.12 -0.43
C ILE A 104 -12.58 -4.22 -1.39
N LYS A 105 -12.18 -3.05 -0.89
CA LYS A 105 -11.35 -2.08 -1.61
C LYS A 105 -10.06 -1.82 -0.88
N TRP A 106 -9.01 -1.54 -1.64
CA TRP A 106 -7.75 -1.05 -1.08
C TRP A 106 -7.71 0.46 -1.15
N VAL A 107 -7.37 1.09 -0.03
CA VAL A 107 -7.26 2.55 0.06
C VAL A 107 -5.92 2.94 0.66
N ARG A 108 -5.35 4.04 0.17
CA ARG A 108 -4.23 4.74 0.79
C ARG A 108 -4.74 6.01 1.43
N ALA A 109 -4.55 6.14 2.74
CA ALA A 109 -4.91 7.31 3.52
C ALA A 109 -3.64 8.05 3.92
N ILE A 110 -3.57 9.34 3.58
CA ILE A 110 -2.46 10.23 3.92
C ILE A 110 -3.05 11.44 4.62
N GLY A 111 -2.50 11.81 5.75
CA GLY A 111 -2.94 13.03 6.41
C GLY A 111 -2.02 13.46 7.53
N GLU A 112 -2.37 14.58 8.13
CA GLU A 112 -1.58 15.27 9.12
C GLU A 112 -2.48 15.92 10.16
N VAL A 113 -1.91 16.09 11.34
CA VAL A 113 -2.56 16.78 12.46
C VAL A 113 -2.02 18.21 12.50
N HIS A 114 -2.91 19.18 12.50
CA HIS A 114 -2.58 20.59 12.68
C HIS A 114 -3.29 21.16 13.89
N GLN A 115 -2.61 22.03 14.61
CA GLN A 115 -3.22 22.79 15.70
C GLN A 115 -3.57 24.20 15.23
N ARG A 116 -4.82 24.60 15.43
CA ARG A 116 -5.30 25.96 15.15
C ARG A 116 -6.22 26.41 16.28
N ASP A 117 -5.96 27.59 16.83
CA ASP A 117 -6.74 28.18 17.93
C ASP A 117 -6.89 27.25 19.15
N GLY A 118 -5.85 26.47 19.46
CA GLY A 118 -5.85 25.48 20.53
C GLY A 118 -6.54 24.15 20.21
N LYS A 119 -7.16 24.02 19.02
CA LYS A 119 -7.86 22.81 18.58
C LYS A 119 -7.03 21.98 17.61
N ASN A 120 -7.15 20.66 17.70
CA ASN A 120 -6.52 19.74 16.77
C ASN A 120 -7.46 19.42 15.60
N TYR A 121 -6.98 19.71 14.40
CA TYR A 121 -7.61 19.37 13.13
C TYR A 121 -6.81 18.25 12.48
N PHE A 122 -7.51 17.25 11.98
CA PHE A 122 -6.92 16.14 11.27
C PHE A 122 -7.44 16.15 9.85
N THR A 123 -6.57 16.46 8.91
CA THR A 123 -6.91 16.63 7.51
C THR A 123 -6.09 15.70 6.65
N GLY A 124 -6.70 15.19 5.58
CA GLY A 124 -5.98 14.33 4.68
C GLY A 124 -6.77 13.96 3.44
N VAL A 125 -6.15 13.06 2.69
CA VAL A 125 -6.68 12.50 1.44
C VAL A 125 -6.76 10.99 1.53
N PHE A 126 -7.74 10.43 0.82
CA PHE A 126 -7.89 9.02 0.53
C PHE A 126 -7.76 8.82 -0.97
N HIS A 127 -7.01 7.79 -1.35
CA HIS A 127 -6.91 7.34 -2.73
C HIS A 127 -7.34 5.88 -2.79
N GLU A 128 -8.33 5.56 -3.61
CA GLU A 128 -8.64 4.17 -3.91
C GLU A 128 -7.53 3.58 -4.80
N ILE A 129 -6.81 2.58 -4.29
CA ILE A 129 -5.72 1.88 -5.00
C ILE A 129 -6.13 0.45 -5.39
N THR A 130 -7.44 0.15 -5.36
CA THR A 130 -7.99 -1.18 -5.66
C THR A 130 -7.59 -1.70 -7.03
N GLU A 131 -7.40 -0.86 -8.05
CA GLU A 131 -6.96 -1.34 -9.38
C GLU A 131 -5.45 -1.59 -9.45
N LYS A 132 -4.65 -0.89 -8.62
CA LYS A 132 -3.19 -1.01 -8.62
C LYS A 132 -2.72 -2.25 -7.85
N LYS A 133 -3.46 -2.65 -6.81
CA LYS A 133 -3.11 -3.80 -5.96
C LYS A 133 -3.23 -5.17 -6.62
N PRO A 134 -4.25 -5.50 -7.45
CA PRO A 134 -4.36 -6.78 -8.13
C PRO A 134 -3.17 -7.07 -9.03
N ASP A 135 -2.62 -6.07 -9.70
CA ASP A 135 -1.45 -6.28 -10.56
C ASP A 135 -0.16 -6.45 -9.74
N GLU A 136 -0.01 -5.72 -8.63
CA GLU A 136 1.08 -5.97 -7.67
C GLU A 136 0.96 -7.36 -7.03
N MET A 137 -0.24 -7.73 -6.55
CA MET A 137 -0.51 -9.03 -5.94
C MET A 137 -0.34 -10.17 -6.94
N ARG A 138 -0.88 -10.07 -8.16
CA ARG A 138 -0.69 -11.08 -9.22
C ARG A 138 0.77 -11.26 -9.57
N LYS A 139 1.54 -10.16 -9.65
CA LYS A 139 3.00 -10.24 -9.83
C LYS A 139 3.64 -10.98 -8.67
N ASN A 140 3.30 -10.64 -7.44
CA ASN A 140 3.90 -11.26 -6.25
C ASN A 140 3.54 -12.74 -6.14
N ASP A 141 2.28 -13.10 -6.40
CA ASP A 141 1.77 -14.47 -6.43
C ASP A 141 2.43 -15.29 -7.55
N PHE A 142 2.57 -14.70 -8.75
CA PHE A 142 3.28 -15.33 -9.87
C PHE A 142 4.75 -15.59 -9.53
N ILE A 143 5.45 -14.59 -8.97
CA ILE A 143 6.83 -14.76 -8.52
C ILE A 143 6.92 -15.85 -7.46
N SER A 144 5.96 -15.91 -6.54
CA SER A 144 5.94 -16.92 -5.49
C SER A 144 5.71 -18.33 -6.06
N MET A 145 4.75 -18.49 -6.96
CA MET A 145 4.44 -19.75 -7.64
C MET A 145 5.64 -20.25 -8.46
N VAL A 146 6.18 -19.42 -9.36
CA VAL A 146 7.33 -19.78 -10.19
C VAL A 146 8.54 -20.15 -9.34
N SER A 147 8.75 -19.44 -8.22
CA SER A 147 9.85 -19.74 -7.30
C SER A 147 9.72 -21.14 -6.69
N HIS A 148 8.50 -21.54 -6.29
CA HIS A 148 8.24 -22.90 -5.79
C HIS A 148 8.42 -23.96 -6.86
N GLU A 149 7.89 -23.73 -8.07
CA GLU A 149 8.00 -24.64 -9.21
C GLU A 149 9.45 -24.81 -9.70
N LEU A 150 10.30 -23.79 -9.58
CA LEU A 150 11.72 -23.88 -9.93
C LEU A 150 12.57 -24.55 -8.85
N LYS A 151 12.16 -24.48 -7.57
CA LYS A 151 12.92 -25.06 -6.45
C LYS A 151 12.99 -26.59 -6.53
N THR A 152 11.89 -27.21 -6.93
CA THR A 152 11.77 -28.67 -7.07
C THR A 152 12.75 -29.26 -8.10
N PRO A 153 12.76 -28.84 -9.38
CA PRO A 153 13.71 -29.35 -10.36
C PRO A 153 15.16 -29.01 -10.00
N LEU A 154 15.44 -27.82 -9.45
CA LEU A 154 16.79 -27.47 -8.98
C LEU A 154 17.28 -28.40 -7.86
N THR A 155 16.39 -28.80 -6.95
CA THR A 155 16.71 -29.75 -5.87
C THR A 155 17.05 -31.13 -6.45
N SER A 156 16.27 -31.60 -7.43
CA SER A 156 16.54 -32.88 -8.12
C SER A 156 17.85 -32.85 -8.91
N ILE A 157 18.13 -31.77 -9.64
CA ILE A 157 19.39 -31.62 -10.39
C ILE A 157 20.57 -31.58 -9.42
N LYS A 158 20.45 -30.86 -8.30
CA LYS A 158 21.48 -30.84 -7.25
C LYS A 158 21.75 -32.24 -6.71
N ALA A 159 20.71 -33.02 -6.43
CA ALA A 159 20.86 -34.41 -5.97
C ALA A 159 21.58 -35.29 -7.01
N TYR A 160 21.24 -35.19 -8.29
CA TYR A 160 21.92 -35.93 -9.36
C TYR A 160 23.40 -35.57 -9.48
N ILE A 161 23.75 -34.28 -9.39
CA ILE A 161 25.14 -33.82 -9.42
C ILE A 161 25.91 -34.34 -8.21
N GLN A 162 25.34 -34.28 -7.01
CA GLN A 162 25.97 -34.83 -5.81
C GLN A 162 26.22 -36.34 -5.91
N LEU A 163 25.29 -37.09 -6.49
CA LEU A 163 25.46 -38.53 -6.75
C LEU A 163 26.54 -38.80 -7.80
N MET A 164 26.59 -37.99 -8.87
CA MET A 164 27.64 -38.09 -9.88
C MET A 164 29.02 -37.77 -9.28
N HIS A 165 29.12 -36.71 -8.47
CA HIS A 165 30.37 -36.36 -7.78
C HIS A 165 30.92 -37.52 -6.95
N ARG A 166 30.09 -38.13 -6.11
CA ARG A 166 30.46 -39.31 -5.31
C ARG A 166 30.90 -40.52 -6.15
N LYS A 167 30.39 -40.65 -7.38
CA LYS A 167 30.70 -41.77 -8.28
C LYS A 167 32.00 -41.54 -9.06
N PHE A 168 32.30 -40.29 -9.42
CA PHE A 168 33.46 -39.90 -10.23
C PHE A 168 34.70 -39.48 -9.41
N GLU A 169 34.56 -39.18 -8.12
CA GLU A 169 35.70 -39.04 -7.17
C GLU A 169 36.63 -40.27 -7.18
N LYS A 170 36.11 -41.44 -7.57
CA LYS A 170 36.86 -42.70 -7.61
C LYS A 170 37.55 -42.99 -8.94
N THR A 171 37.26 -42.23 -10.00
CA THR A 171 37.69 -42.52 -11.38
C THR A 171 38.84 -41.62 -11.86
N ASN A 172 39.24 -40.60 -11.07
CA ASN A 172 40.34 -39.68 -11.37
C ASN A 172 40.18 -38.87 -12.68
N GLU A 173 38.93 -38.60 -13.10
CA GLU A 173 38.62 -37.74 -14.25
C GLU A 173 38.41 -36.28 -13.81
N ASP A 174 39.52 -35.54 -13.70
CA ASP A 174 39.55 -34.14 -13.22
C ASP A 174 38.59 -33.19 -13.97
N VAL A 175 38.36 -33.43 -15.27
CA VAL A 175 37.49 -32.57 -16.09
C VAL A 175 36.01 -32.74 -15.70
N VAL A 176 35.58 -33.97 -15.42
CA VAL A 176 34.18 -34.27 -15.06
C VAL A 176 33.87 -33.76 -13.66
N SER A 177 34.79 -33.93 -12.71
CA SER A 177 34.67 -33.37 -11.36
C SER A 177 34.57 -31.84 -11.39
N ASN A 178 35.46 -31.17 -12.13
CA ASN A 178 35.41 -29.71 -12.30
C ASN A 178 34.12 -29.21 -12.97
N MET A 179 33.56 -29.95 -13.92
CA MET A 179 32.27 -29.59 -14.54
C MET A 179 31.12 -29.73 -13.53
N LEU A 180 31.07 -30.82 -12.76
CA LEU A 180 30.06 -31.05 -11.73
C LEU A 180 30.09 -29.96 -10.64
N ASP A 181 31.29 -29.53 -10.21
CA ASP A 181 31.45 -28.41 -9.28
C ASP A 181 30.90 -27.10 -9.83
N LYS A 182 31.21 -26.78 -11.09
CA LYS A 182 30.67 -25.59 -11.75
C LYS A 182 29.15 -25.66 -11.85
N THR A 183 28.57 -26.83 -12.14
CA THR A 183 27.11 -26.98 -12.21
C THR A 183 26.45 -26.84 -10.83
N ASP A 184 27.03 -27.42 -9.77
CA ASP A 184 26.52 -27.25 -8.39
C ASP A 184 26.56 -25.78 -7.93
N GLN A 185 27.65 -25.07 -8.28
CA GLN A 185 27.75 -23.62 -8.02
C GLN A 185 26.66 -22.82 -8.75
N GLN A 186 26.36 -23.15 -10.01
CA GLN A 186 25.30 -22.46 -10.75
C GLN A 186 23.91 -22.73 -10.18
N ILE A 187 23.61 -23.96 -9.76
CA ILE A 187 22.33 -24.29 -9.10
C ILE A 187 22.20 -23.56 -7.77
N THR A 188 23.28 -23.48 -7.00
CA THR A 188 23.31 -22.73 -5.75
C THR A 188 23.06 -21.25 -5.98
N LYS A 189 23.65 -20.65 -7.02
CA LYS A 189 23.37 -19.26 -7.43
C LYS A 189 21.92 -19.05 -7.87
N MET A 190 21.37 -19.95 -8.69
CA MET A 190 19.95 -19.87 -9.10
C MET A 190 19.00 -19.95 -7.90
N THR A 191 19.28 -20.84 -6.96
CA THR A 191 18.50 -20.98 -5.72
C THR A 191 18.55 -19.70 -4.88
N ALA A 192 19.74 -19.09 -4.76
CA ALA A 192 19.90 -17.82 -4.05
C ALA A 192 19.15 -16.66 -4.72
N MET A 193 19.24 -16.55 -6.05
CA MET A 193 18.48 -15.54 -6.81
C MET A 193 16.97 -15.68 -6.62
N ILE A 194 16.44 -16.90 -6.73
CA ILE A 194 15.00 -17.17 -6.53
C ILE A 194 14.55 -16.74 -5.13
N ASN A 195 15.31 -17.10 -4.10
CA ASN A 195 15.00 -16.68 -2.73
C ASN A 195 15.09 -15.14 -2.56
N GLY A 196 16.02 -14.49 -3.26
CA GLY A 196 16.14 -13.02 -3.27
C GLY A 196 14.92 -12.33 -3.89
N PHE A 197 14.44 -12.82 -5.04
CA PHE A 197 13.22 -12.29 -5.68
C PHE A 197 11.97 -12.47 -4.80
N LEU A 198 11.86 -13.60 -4.09
CA LEU A 198 10.79 -13.82 -3.11
C LEU A 198 10.83 -12.81 -1.96
N TYR A 199 12.01 -12.44 -1.47
CA TYR A 199 12.14 -11.47 -0.39
C TYR A 199 11.69 -10.07 -0.83
N ILE A 200 12.10 -9.65 -2.03
CA ILE A 200 11.71 -8.34 -2.61
C ILE A 200 10.21 -8.28 -2.88
N SER A 201 9.60 -9.37 -3.35
CA SER A 201 8.16 -9.49 -3.61
C SER A 201 7.29 -9.36 -2.35
N ARG A 202 7.85 -9.58 -1.16
CA ARG A 202 7.14 -9.49 0.12
C ARG A 202 7.30 -8.14 0.84
N LEU A 203 8.12 -7.22 0.30
CA LEU A 203 8.29 -5.84 0.77
C LEU A 203 7.25 -4.92 0.12
#